data_AF-A0A4P9K4V7-F1
#
_entry.id   AF-A0A4P9K4V7-F1
#
_cell.length_a   1.000
_cell.length_b   1.000
_cell.length_c   1.000
_cell.angle_alpha   90.00
_cell.angle_beta   90.00
_cell.angle_gamma   90.00
#
_symmetry.space_group_name_H-M   'P 1'
#
loop_
_entity.id
_entity.type
_entity.pdbx_description
1 polymer ?
#
loop_
_entity_poly.entity_id
_entity_poly.type
_entity_poly.pdbx_seq_one_letter_code
_entity_poly.pdbx_strand_id
1 'polypeptide(L)'
;MLTNTLKTGILISLFSGAALSLSACSTVTSGIDSVGHGVVSVGESMQRKIADVEVKQLKQDQFFLAQSFDEPVNSLDSWALRIESREVCPQGYIYLSRNARKMGKFAYSAEQCYGEMNCSYKLEWQIQCADVPEEPFSLFGKS
;
A
#
# COMPACT_ATOMS: atom_id res chain seq x y z
N MET A 1 42.44 -48.33 20.49
CA MET A 1 42.16 -49.69 20.00
C MET A 1 40.80 -50.09 20.60
N LEU A 2 39.72 -50.41 19.91
CA LEU A 2 39.47 -50.88 18.55
C LEU A 2 38.26 -50.16 17.94
N THR A 3 38.32 -50.03 16.61
CA THR A 3 37.26 -49.76 15.64
C THR A 3 36.12 -50.78 15.69
N ASN A 4 34.90 -50.38 15.28
CA ASN A 4 33.87 -51.21 14.62
C ASN A 4 32.56 -50.41 14.53
N THR A 5 31.71 -50.43 13.50
CA THR A 5 31.80 -50.83 12.08
C THR A 5 30.55 -50.24 11.43
N LEU A 6 30.71 -49.69 10.24
CA LEU A 6 29.68 -49.19 9.34
C LEU A 6 28.69 -50.33 8.97
N LYS A 7 27.37 -50.10 9.06
CA LYS A 7 26.37 -50.92 8.36
C LYS A 7 25.52 -50.05 7.45
N THR A 8 25.80 -50.22 6.16
CA THR A 8 25.13 -49.71 4.98
C THR A 8 23.67 -50.18 4.92
N GLY A 9 22.75 -49.27 4.61
CA GLY A 9 21.35 -49.55 4.33
C GLY A 9 20.81 -48.53 3.34
N ILE A 10 21.14 -48.73 2.07
CA ILE A 10 20.61 -47.98 0.93
C ILE A 10 19.17 -48.41 0.70
N LEU A 11 18.22 -47.47 0.72
CA LEU A 11 16.99 -47.57 -0.09
C LEU A 11 16.70 -46.18 -0.66
N ILE A 12 17.16 -46.00 -1.90
CA ILE A 12 16.85 -44.88 -2.78
C ILE A 12 15.44 -45.17 -3.34
N SER A 13 14.45 -44.38 -2.92
CA SER A 13 13.15 -44.34 -3.59
C SER A 13 13.08 -43.07 -4.42
N LEU A 14 13.32 -43.25 -5.71
CA LEU A 14 13.05 -42.32 -6.78
C LEU A 14 11.53 -42.07 -6.85
N PHE A 15 11.09 -40.83 -6.65
CA PHE A 15 9.83 -40.34 -7.20
C PHE A 15 10.14 -39.24 -8.21
N SER A 16 10.42 -39.69 -9.42
CA SER A 16 10.36 -38.89 -10.64
C SER A 16 8.91 -38.80 -11.08
N GLY A 17 8.45 -37.61 -11.48
CA GLY A 17 7.15 -37.48 -12.14
C GLY A 17 6.59 -36.07 -12.14
N ALA A 18 7.28 -35.13 -12.79
CA ALA A 18 6.65 -33.90 -13.26
C ALA A 18 5.62 -34.26 -14.34
N ALA A 19 4.36 -33.87 -14.14
CA ALA A 19 3.35 -33.85 -15.18
C ALA A 19 2.78 -32.43 -15.28
N LEU A 20 3.41 -31.63 -16.14
CA LEU A 20 2.88 -30.38 -16.65
C LEU A 20 1.83 -30.72 -17.72
N SER A 21 0.55 -30.69 -17.36
CA SER A 21 -0.52 -30.71 -18.36
C SER A 21 -0.73 -29.30 -18.91
N LEU A 22 0.12 -28.93 -19.88
CA LEU A 22 -0.12 -27.81 -20.80
C LEU A 22 -1.14 -28.26 -21.85
N SER A 23 -2.43 -28.00 -21.61
CA SER A 23 -3.41 -27.95 -22.68
C SER A 23 -3.51 -26.52 -23.20
N ALA A 24 -2.69 -26.23 -24.22
CA ALA A 24 -2.89 -25.10 -25.10
C ALA A 24 -4.03 -25.41 -26.09
N CYS A 25 -4.79 -24.36 -26.44
CA CYS A 25 -5.41 -24.05 -27.73
C CYS A 25 -6.86 -23.57 -27.59
N SER A 26 -7.05 -22.25 -27.69
CA SER A 26 -8.17 -21.67 -28.44
C SER A 26 -7.79 -20.26 -28.90
N THR A 27 -7.27 -20.23 -30.13
CA THR A 27 -7.64 -19.33 -31.21
C THR A 27 -7.76 -17.82 -30.89
N VAL A 28 -6.68 -17.09 -31.20
CA VAL A 28 -6.82 -15.72 -31.73
C VAL A 28 -7.55 -15.83 -33.07
N THR A 29 -8.79 -15.34 -33.12
CA THR A 29 -9.41 -14.88 -34.36
C THR A 29 -9.73 -13.41 -34.21
N SER A 30 -9.14 -12.62 -35.09
CA SER A 30 -9.50 -11.22 -35.31
C SER A 30 -10.88 -11.17 -35.97
N GLY A 31 -11.71 -10.21 -35.54
CA GLY A 31 -12.84 -9.73 -36.33
C GLY A 31 -14.22 -10.08 -35.81
N ILE A 32 -14.80 -9.17 -35.02
CA ILE A 32 -16.18 -8.71 -35.17
C ILE A 32 -16.41 -7.52 -34.23
N ASP A 33 -16.66 -6.36 -34.82
CA ASP A 33 -17.24 -5.20 -34.14
C ASP A 33 -18.60 -5.59 -33.56
N SER A 34 -18.81 -5.35 -32.27
CA SER A 34 -20.13 -5.34 -31.66
C SER A 34 -20.17 -4.29 -30.56
N VAL A 35 -20.60 -3.10 -30.96
CA VAL A 35 -21.20 -2.09 -30.09
C VAL A 35 -22.45 -2.70 -29.45
N GLY A 36 -22.40 -3.03 -28.16
CA GLY A 36 -23.60 -3.45 -27.44
C GLY A 36 -23.34 -4.26 -26.19
N HIS A 37 -23.46 -3.58 -25.04
CA HIS A 37 -23.86 -4.09 -23.72
C HIS A 37 -23.43 -5.52 -23.35
N GLY A 38 -22.32 -5.64 -22.62
CA GLY A 38 -21.93 -6.91 -22.05
C GLY A 38 -20.72 -6.83 -21.14
N VAL A 39 -20.95 -6.37 -19.90
CA VAL A 39 -20.24 -6.76 -18.67
C VAL A 39 -18.76 -7.12 -18.80
N VAL A 40 -17.89 -6.12 -18.72
CA VAL A 40 -16.54 -6.36 -18.19
C VAL A 40 -16.58 -6.10 -16.69
N SER A 41 -16.37 -7.20 -15.97
CA SER A 41 -16.34 -7.34 -14.54
C SER A 41 -15.61 -6.20 -13.84
N VAL A 42 -16.29 -5.66 -12.84
CA VAL A 42 -15.74 -4.97 -11.68
C VAL A 42 -14.59 -5.83 -11.11
N GLY A 43 -13.37 -5.49 -11.51
CA GLY A 43 -12.14 -6.21 -11.18
C GLY A 43 -11.06 -5.29 -10.64
N GLU A 44 -11.44 -4.16 -10.06
CA GLU A 44 -10.55 -3.27 -9.28
C GLU A 44 -11.11 -3.11 -7.86
N SER A 45 -11.44 -4.22 -7.21
CA SER A 45 -11.39 -4.32 -5.75
C SER A 45 -10.17 -5.14 -5.36
N MET A 46 -9.03 -4.78 -5.97
CA MET A 46 -7.74 -5.32 -5.57
C MET A 46 -7.34 -4.60 -4.29
N GLN A 47 -7.89 -5.10 -3.17
CA GLN A 47 -7.43 -4.94 -1.80
C GLN A 47 -6.53 -3.72 -1.60
N ARG A 48 -7.15 -2.53 -1.68
CA ARG A 48 -6.56 -1.32 -1.14
C ARG A 48 -6.53 -1.54 0.38
N LYS A 49 -5.48 -2.21 0.87
CA LYS A 49 -4.95 -1.91 2.20
C LYS A 49 -4.44 -0.48 2.11
N ILE A 50 -5.37 0.49 2.06
CA ILE A 50 -5.04 1.85 2.45
C ILE A 50 -4.47 1.64 3.85
N ALA A 51 -3.23 2.09 4.04
CA ALA A 51 -2.60 2.01 5.34
C ALA A 51 -3.60 2.47 6.41
N ASP A 52 -3.60 1.86 7.58
CA ASP A 52 -4.62 2.10 8.60
C ASP A 52 -4.66 3.60 8.99
N VAL A 53 -5.59 4.34 8.39
CA VAL A 53 -5.80 5.77 8.61
C VAL A 53 -6.98 5.92 9.55
N GLU A 54 -6.73 6.57 10.67
CA GLU A 54 -7.76 7.00 11.59
C GLU A 54 -8.40 8.28 11.07
N VAL A 55 -9.72 8.26 10.86
CA VAL A 55 -10.51 9.43 10.46
C VAL A 55 -11.49 9.80 11.57
N LYS A 56 -11.47 11.07 11.99
CA LYS A 56 -12.36 11.62 13.02
C LYS A 56 -12.94 12.95 12.57
N GLN A 57 -14.26 13.07 12.59
CA GLN A 57 -14.91 14.37 12.37
C GLN A 57 -14.76 15.24 13.64
N LEU A 58 -14.25 16.47 13.47
CA LEU A 58 -14.09 17.45 14.55
C LEU A 58 -15.27 18.43 14.60
N LYS A 59 -15.71 18.88 13.43
CA LYS A 59 -16.87 19.77 13.20
C LYS A 59 -17.53 19.38 11.87
N GLN A 60 -18.63 20.05 11.54
CA GLN A 60 -19.42 19.76 10.33
C GLN A 60 -18.53 19.57 9.08
N ASP A 61 -17.62 20.51 8.82
CA ASP A 61 -16.73 20.47 7.64
C ASP A 61 -15.25 20.29 8.01
N GLN A 62 -14.91 19.82 9.21
CA GLN A 62 -13.52 19.66 9.65
C GLN A 62 -13.24 18.23 10.11
N PHE A 63 -12.13 17.68 9.61
CA PHE A 63 -11.73 16.30 9.87
C PHE A 63 -10.29 16.25 10.39
N PHE A 64 -10.07 15.34 11.33
CA PHE A 64 -8.75 14.90 11.77
C PHE A 64 -8.46 13.56 11.12
N LEU A 65 -7.29 13.45 10.49
CA LEU A 65 -6.78 12.21 9.92
C LEU A 65 -5.44 11.88 10.54
N ALA A 66 -5.19 10.61 10.86
CA ALA A 66 -3.91 10.20 11.40
C ALA A 66 -3.45 8.83 10.91
N GLN A 67 -2.14 8.69 10.74
CA GLN A 67 -1.50 7.45 10.30
C GLN A 67 -0.21 7.23 11.08
N SER A 68 0.02 5.99 11.51
CA SER A 68 1.24 5.60 12.21
C SER A 68 2.32 5.14 11.23
N PHE A 69 3.57 5.52 11.51
CA PHE A 69 4.76 5.14 10.76
C PHE A 69 5.83 4.63 11.73
N ASP A 70 6.78 3.85 11.24
CA ASP A 70 7.94 3.38 11.99
C ASP A 70 9.22 3.53 11.15
N GLU A 71 9.52 4.78 10.80
CA GLU A 71 10.65 5.17 9.97
C GLU A 71 11.06 6.62 10.31
N PRO A 72 12.21 7.13 9.82
CA PRO A 72 12.53 8.55 9.95
C PRO A 72 11.47 9.42 9.28
N VAL A 73 11.18 10.59 9.85
CA VAL A 73 10.23 11.53 9.23
C VAL A 73 10.89 12.17 8.01
N ASN A 74 10.49 11.71 6.82
CA ASN A 74 10.98 12.25 5.55
C ASN A 74 10.06 13.33 4.98
N SER A 75 8.76 13.24 5.26
CA SER A 75 7.74 14.15 4.75
C SER A 75 6.56 14.24 5.72
N LEU A 76 5.85 15.37 5.69
CA LEU A 76 4.55 15.53 6.32
C LEU A 76 3.38 15.20 5.36
N ASP A 77 3.72 14.81 4.13
CA ASP A 77 2.78 14.38 3.11
C ASP A 77 2.61 12.86 3.12
N SER A 78 1.38 12.36 2.99
CA SER A 78 1.07 10.93 2.91
C SER A 78 0.00 10.69 1.87
N TRP A 79 0.27 9.78 0.94
CA TRP A 79 -0.68 9.37 -0.10
C TRP A 79 -1.94 8.75 0.49
N ALA A 80 -1.81 7.94 1.55
CA ALA A 80 -2.96 7.34 2.23
C ALA A 80 -3.87 8.42 2.84
N LEU A 81 -3.28 9.39 3.56
CA LEU A 81 -4.04 10.51 4.10
C LEU A 81 -4.68 11.37 3.00
N ARG A 82 -4.05 11.54 1.82
CA ARG A 82 -4.66 12.24 0.67
C ARG A 82 -5.86 11.50 0.09
N ILE A 83 -5.80 10.18 -0.02
CA ILE A 83 -6.95 9.38 -0.49
C ILE A 83 -8.12 9.59 0.46
N GLU A 84 -7.91 9.37 1.75
CA GLU A 84 -8.94 9.50 2.79
C GLU A 84 -9.49 10.93 2.87
N SER A 85 -8.63 11.95 2.72
CA SER A 85 -9.06 13.34 2.70
C SER A 85 -9.99 13.65 1.51
N ARG A 86 -9.77 13.05 0.34
CA ARG A 86 -10.66 13.18 -0.82
C ARG A 86 -11.95 12.40 -0.66
N GLU A 87 -11.91 11.28 0.05
CA GLU A 87 -13.11 10.50 0.36
C GLU A 87 -14.05 11.27 1.30
N VAL A 88 -13.52 11.95 2.33
CA VAL A 88 -14.34 12.77 3.24
C VAL A 88 -14.67 14.17 2.73
N CYS A 89 -13.88 14.72 1.82
CA CYS A 89 -14.10 16.02 1.19
C CYS A 89 -14.03 15.94 -0.35
N PRO A 90 -15.09 15.44 -1.04
CA PRO A 90 -15.07 15.21 -2.48
C PRO A 90 -14.92 16.48 -3.33
N GLN A 91 -15.37 17.64 -2.82
CA GLN A 91 -15.20 18.94 -3.49
C GLN A 91 -13.81 19.57 -3.31
N GLY A 92 -12.91 18.88 -2.59
CA GLY A 92 -11.61 19.41 -2.19
C GLY A 92 -11.55 19.82 -0.72
N TYR A 93 -10.33 20.09 -0.26
CA TYR A 93 -10.06 20.46 1.12
C TYR A 93 -8.83 21.36 1.23
N ILE A 94 -8.76 22.11 2.32
CA ILE A 94 -7.56 22.85 2.73
C ILE A 94 -6.97 22.25 4.01
N TYR A 95 -5.65 22.36 4.16
CA TYR A 95 -4.97 21.97 5.39
C TYR A 95 -5.12 23.06 6.45
N LEU A 96 -5.72 22.72 7.60
CA LEU A 96 -5.65 23.53 8.80
C LEU A 96 -4.36 23.27 9.56
N SER A 97 -3.91 22.02 9.60
CA SER A 97 -2.59 21.64 10.14
C SER A 97 -2.08 20.33 9.55
N ARG A 98 -0.75 20.17 9.51
CA ARG A 98 -0.05 18.93 9.15
C ARG A 98 1.18 18.80 10.03
N ASN A 99 1.24 17.77 10.86
CA ASN A 99 2.31 17.60 11.83
C ASN A 99 2.70 16.13 11.98
N ALA A 100 3.98 15.87 12.27
CA ALA A 100 4.42 14.59 12.81
C ALA A 100 4.50 14.69 14.33
N ARG A 101 3.97 13.68 15.03
CA ARG A 101 3.91 13.64 16.50
C ARG A 101 4.58 12.40 17.03
N LYS A 102 5.43 12.59 18.05
CA LYS A 102 6.16 11.52 18.74
C LYS A 102 6.49 11.95 20.16
N MET A 103 6.63 10.99 21.06
CA MET A 103 7.23 11.25 22.38
C MET A 103 8.76 11.20 22.27
N GLY A 104 9.41 12.34 22.44
CA GLY A 104 10.88 12.45 22.37
C GLY A 104 11.39 12.99 21.03
N LYS A 105 12.66 12.70 20.72
CA LYS A 105 13.33 13.21 19.52
C LYS A 105 13.01 12.38 18.28
N PHE A 106 12.89 13.03 17.13
CA PHE A 106 12.83 12.35 15.84
C PHE A 106 14.22 11.81 15.46
N ALA A 107 14.24 10.68 14.77
CA ALA A 107 15.42 10.20 14.08
C ALA A 107 15.54 10.92 12.74
N TYR A 108 16.77 11.17 12.31
CA TYR A 108 17.08 11.85 11.05
C TYR A 108 17.59 10.90 9.97
N SER A 109 17.76 9.62 10.31
CA SER A 109 18.37 8.61 9.45
C SER A 109 17.89 7.21 9.84
N ALA A 110 17.94 6.27 8.90
CA ALA A 110 17.50 4.90 9.13
C ALA A 110 18.38 4.18 10.17
N GLU A 111 19.68 4.49 10.20
CA GLU A 111 20.64 3.94 11.15
C GLU A 111 20.27 4.28 12.60
N GLN A 112 19.73 5.48 12.83
CA GLN A 112 19.23 5.88 14.15
C GLN A 112 18.00 5.04 14.56
N CYS A 113 17.16 4.63 13.60
CA CYS A 113 15.98 3.79 13.85
C CYS A 113 16.32 2.34 14.19
N TYR A 114 17.32 1.77 13.50
CA TYR A 114 17.76 0.38 13.78
C TYR A 114 18.56 0.25 15.07
N GLY A 115 19.12 1.36 15.56
CA GLY A 115 19.81 1.41 16.86
C GLY A 115 18.83 1.48 18.03
N GLU A 116 19.10 2.39 18.97
CA GLU A 116 18.32 2.51 20.21
C GLU A 116 17.16 3.51 20.12
N MET A 117 17.02 4.24 19.00
CA MET A 117 15.94 5.23 18.87
C MET A 117 14.71 4.59 18.24
N ASN A 118 13.64 4.45 19.05
CA ASN A 118 12.30 4.13 18.53
C ASN A 118 11.94 5.13 17.43
N CYS A 119 11.53 4.70 16.22
CA CYS A 119 11.16 5.59 15.11
C CYS A 119 9.66 5.70 14.86
N SER A 120 8.86 5.13 15.76
CA SER A 120 7.43 5.25 15.68
C SER A 120 7.00 6.70 15.86
N TYR A 121 6.21 7.20 14.91
CA TYR A 121 5.56 8.49 14.98
C TYR A 121 4.16 8.42 14.37
N LYS A 122 3.33 9.40 14.71
CA LYS A 122 2.01 9.58 14.11
C LYS A 122 2.00 10.82 13.24
N LEU A 123 1.67 10.67 11.98
CA LEU A 123 1.35 11.82 11.12
C LEU A 123 -0.10 12.22 11.38
N GLU A 124 -0.32 13.49 11.68
CA GLU A 124 -1.61 14.05 12.08
C GLU A 124 -1.97 15.23 11.17
N TRP A 125 -3.10 15.13 10.49
CA TRP A 125 -3.66 16.17 9.63
C TRP A 125 -4.98 16.67 10.20
N GLN A 126 -5.20 17.98 10.12
CA GLN A 126 -6.52 18.57 10.24
C GLN A 126 -6.85 19.27 8.93
N ILE A 127 -7.99 18.92 8.36
CA ILE A 127 -8.47 19.47 7.10
C ILE A 127 -9.83 20.12 7.28
N GLN A 128 -10.13 21.06 6.40
CA GLN A 128 -11.46 21.62 6.24
C GLN A 128 -11.93 21.41 4.80
N CYS A 129 -13.13 20.86 4.60
CA CYS A 129 -13.70 20.75 3.27
C CYS A 129 -13.94 22.16 2.70
N ALA A 130 -13.54 22.36 1.45
CA ALA A 130 -13.67 23.62 0.73
C ALA A 130 -13.78 23.32 -0.76
N ASP A 131 -14.39 24.21 -1.53
CA ASP A 131 -14.44 24.08 -2.99
C ASP A 131 -13.06 24.41 -3.56
N VAL A 132 -12.23 23.37 -3.72
CA VAL A 132 -10.86 23.46 -4.23
C VAL A 132 -10.78 22.51 -5.42
N PRO A 133 -10.58 23.03 -6.64
CA PRO A 133 -10.42 22.18 -7.81
C PRO A 133 -9.34 21.14 -7.59
N GLU A 134 -9.60 19.89 -7.96
CA GLU A 134 -8.58 18.85 -7.90
C GLU A 134 -7.41 19.26 -8.80
N GLU A 135 -6.18 19.25 -8.24
CA GLU A 135 -5.00 19.53 -9.05
C GLU A 135 -4.97 18.54 -10.21
N PRO A 136 -4.88 19.02 -11.47
CA PRO A 136 -4.89 18.15 -12.62
C PRO A 136 -3.71 17.17 -12.50
N PHE A 137 -4.00 15.88 -12.49
CA PHE A 137 -2.95 14.87 -12.47
C PHE A 137 -2.17 14.95 -13.79
N SER A 138 -0.93 15.44 -13.74
CA SER A 138 -0.03 15.39 -14.89
C SER A 138 0.76 14.07 -14.83
N LEU A 139 0.35 13.08 -15.62
CA LEU A 139 1.07 11.81 -15.77
C LEU A 139 2.51 11.99 -16.29
N PHE A 140 2.83 13.15 -16.87
CA PHE A 140 4.10 13.42 -17.54
C PHE A 140 4.78 14.73 -17.12
N GLY A 141 4.50 15.21 -15.91
CA GLY A 141 5.15 16.39 -15.33
C GLY A 141 5.31 17.61 -16.27
N LYS A 142 4.21 18.23 -16.69
CA LYS A 142 4.23 19.65 -17.10
C LYS A 142 2.92 20.31 -16.65
N SER A 143 3.03 21.08 -15.56
CA SER A 143 2.08 22.11 -15.15
C SER A 143 2.77 23.46 -15.27
#